data_AF-A0A378W7C8-F1
#
_entry.id   AF-A0A378W7C8-F1
#
_cell.length_a   1.000
_cell.length_b   1.000
_cell.length_c   1.000
_cell.angle_alpha   90.00
_cell.angle_beta   90.00
_cell.angle_gamma   90.00
#
_symmetry.space_group_name_H-M   'P 1'
#
loop_
_entity.id
_entity.type
_entity.pdbx_description
1 polymer ?
#
loop_
_entity_poly.entity_id
_entity_poly.type
_entity_poly.pdbx_seq_one_letter_code
_entity_poly.pdbx_strand_id
1 'polypeptide(L)'
;MAAADSDAVRELLRDAFTRLIEHVDDLTDGLTEEVSSYRPTPRANSIAWLIWHSARCQDLQLCDIAGIEQVWTRDGWKDRFGLDLPANDIGYGHRPEDVAKVHAPADLLAGYYLAVHKATLAYIAGVTAEELGRIVDTHWDPPVTASARLVSIIDDCAQHLGQAAYLRGIIP
;
A
#
# COMPACT_ATOMS: atom_id res chain seq x y z
N MET A 1 27.12 -19.01 -1.77
CA MET A 1 26.18 -19.07 -0.63
C MET A 1 25.44 -17.76 -0.48
N ALA A 2 26.09 -16.65 -0.09
CA ALA A 2 25.41 -15.36 0.11
C ALA A 2 24.55 -14.83 -1.08
N ALA A 3 24.96 -15.08 -2.33
CA ALA A 3 24.16 -14.72 -3.51
C ALA A 3 22.87 -15.56 -3.65
N ALA A 4 22.97 -16.87 -3.45
CA ALA A 4 21.82 -17.79 -3.50
C ALA A 4 20.82 -17.54 -2.35
N ASP A 5 21.34 -17.16 -1.17
CA ASP A 5 20.51 -16.78 -0.02
C ASP A 5 19.74 -15.47 -0.31
N SER A 6 20.38 -14.52 -1.00
CA SER A 6 19.73 -13.27 -1.40
C SER A 6 18.64 -13.51 -2.44
N ASP A 7 18.85 -14.42 -3.41
CA ASP A 7 17.84 -14.74 -4.42
C ASP A 7 16.59 -15.38 -3.81
N ALA A 8 16.75 -16.31 -2.86
CA ALA A 8 15.61 -16.91 -2.16
C ALA A 8 14.77 -15.87 -1.38
N VAL A 9 15.43 -14.90 -0.72
CA VAL A 9 14.74 -13.82 0.00
C VAL A 9 14.04 -12.86 -0.96
N ARG A 10 14.66 -12.52 -2.08
CA ARG A 10 14.04 -11.68 -3.13
C ARG A 10 12.79 -12.34 -3.69
N GLU A 11 12.85 -13.64 -3.98
CA GLU A 11 11.69 -14.39 -4.48
C GLU A 11 10.54 -14.43 -3.46
N LEU A 12 10.86 -14.64 -2.18
CA LEU A 12 9.86 -14.61 -1.10
C LEU A 12 9.21 -13.23 -0.98
N LEU A 13 9.99 -12.15 -0.98
CA LEU A 13 9.48 -10.78 -0.93
C LEU A 13 8.67 -10.44 -2.19
N ARG A 14 9.18 -10.82 -3.37
CA ARG A 14 8.50 -10.63 -4.65
C ARG A 14 7.12 -11.29 -4.63
N ASP A 15 7.02 -12.55 -4.22
CA ASP A 15 5.73 -13.25 -4.13
C ASP A 15 4.80 -12.57 -3.13
N ALA A 16 5.29 -12.25 -1.92
CA ALA A 16 4.49 -11.59 -0.88
C ALA A 16 3.86 -10.27 -1.36
N PHE A 17 4.63 -9.41 -2.04
CA PHE A 17 4.10 -8.17 -2.62
C PHE A 17 3.25 -8.39 -3.89
N THR A 18 3.45 -9.50 -4.61
CA THR A 18 2.61 -9.88 -5.75
C THR A 18 1.20 -10.25 -5.29
N ARG A 19 1.06 -10.95 -4.15
CA ARG A 19 -0.26 -11.25 -3.57
C ARG A 19 -1.09 -10.01 -3.27
N LEU A 20 -0.45 -8.91 -2.85
CA LEU A 20 -1.16 -7.66 -2.54
C LEU A 20 -1.79 -7.04 -3.80
N ILE A 21 -1.06 -6.98 -4.92
CA ILE A 21 -1.61 -6.46 -6.18
C ILE A 21 -2.66 -7.41 -6.76
N GLU A 22 -2.50 -8.73 -6.64
CA GLU A 22 -3.53 -9.72 -7.03
C GLU A 22 -4.85 -9.45 -6.29
N HIS A 23 -4.80 -9.18 -4.98
CA HIS A 23 -5.98 -8.80 -4.21
C HIS A 23 -6.61 -7.49 -4.68
N VAL A 24 -5.81 -6.50 -5.07
CA VAL A 24 -6.32 -5.21 -5.57
C VAL A 24 -6.97 -5.39 -6.93
N ASP A 25 -6.39 -6.18 -7.82
CA ASP A 25 -6.98 -6.52 -9.12
C ASP A 25 -8.34 -7.19 -8.92
N ASP A 26 -8.42 -8.20 -8.04
CA ASP A 26 -9.69 -8.85 -7.68
C ASP A 26 -10.69 -7.85 -7.08
N LEU A 27 -10.24 -6.97 -6.19
CA LEU A 27 -11.06 -5.97 -5.50
C LEU A 27 -11.55 -4.85 -6.42
N THR A 28 -10.88 -4.58 -7.52
CA THR A 28 -11.23 -3.49 -8.45
C THR A 28 -11.95 -3.99 -9.70
N ASP A 29 -11.87 -5.28 -10.03
CA ASP A 29 -12.62 -5.87 -11.14
C ASP A 29 -14.13 -5.68 -10.95
N GLY A 30 -14.78 -4.96 -11.87
CA GLY A 30 -16.22 -4.66 -11.80
C GLY A 30 -16.64 -3.79 -10.61
N LEU A 31 -15.71 -3.15 -9.89
CA LEU A 31 -16.03 -2.33 -8.72
C LEU A 31 -16.73 -1.02 -9.15
N THR A 32 -18.02 -0.89 -8.82
CA THR A 32 -18.79 0.33 -9.09
C THR A 32 -18.48 1.40 -8.05
N GLU A 33 -18.74 2.68 -8.38
CA GLU A 33 -18.56 3.80 -7.44
C GLU A 33 -19.44 3.65 -6.18
N GLU A 34 -20.66 3.15 -6.34
CA GLU A 34 -21.58 2.89 -5.22
C GLU A 34 -21.00 1.84 -4.26
N VAL A 35 -20.50 0.72 -4.77
CA VAL A 35 -19.88 -0.34 -3.96
C VAL A 35 -18.57 0.16 -3.35
N SER A 36 -17.75 0.87 -4.14
CA SER A 36 -16.46 1.42 -3.72
C SER A 36 -16.57 2.37 -2.53
N SER A 37 -17.61 3.19 -2.51
CA SER A 37 -17.88 4.19 -1.47
C SER A 37 -18.75 3.68 -0.31
N TYR A 38 -19.28 2.45 -0.40
CA TYR A 38 -20.13 1.87 0.63
C TYR A 38 -19.43 1.79 1.99
N ARG A 39 -20.18 2.09 3.06
CA ARG A 39 -19.73 1.99 4.44
C ARG A 39 -20.84 1.37 5.29
N PRO A 40 -20.64 0.19 5.92
CA PRO A 40 -21.67 -0.47 6.71
C PRO A 40 -22.05 0.31 7.98
N THR A 41 -21.15 1.18 8.46
CA THR A 41 -21.44 2.14 9.53
C THR A 41 -20.75 3.46 9.24
N PRO A 42 -21.18 4.59 9.85
CA PRO A 42 -20.51 5.87 9.71
C PRO A 42 -19.05 5.90 10.19
N ARG A 43 -18.55 4.85 10.87
CA ARG A 43 -17.16 4.75 11.33
C ARG A 43 -16.32 3.75 10.53
N ALA A 44 -16.95 2.94 9.67
CA ALA A 44 -16.21 1.98 8.84
C ALA A 44 -15.43 2.71 7.75
N ASN A 45 -14.32 2.13 7.30
CA ASN A 45 -13.65 2.59 6.08
C ASN A 45 -14.44 2.13 4.85
N SER A 46 -14.34 2.85 3.74
CA SER A 46 -14.86 2.41 2.44
C SER A 46 -13.84 1.53 1.72
N ILE A 47 -14.27 0.79 0.69
CA ILE A 47 -13.35 -0.01 -0.14
C ILE A 47 -12.33 0.91 -0.85
N ALA A 48 -12.78 2.05 -1.38
CA ALA A 48 -11.90 3.05 -1.97
C ALA A 48 -10.79 3.50 -1.00
N TRP A 49 -11.19 3.82 0.24
CA TRP A 49 -10.25 4.24 1.27
C TRP A 49 -9.25 3.14 1.62
N LEU A 50 -9.69 1.90 1.76
CA LEU A 50 -8.83 0.77 2.13
C LEU A 50 -7.76 0.48 1.06
N ILE A 51 -8.15 0.51 -0.23
CA ILE A 51 -7.21 0.31 -1.34
C ILE A 51 -6.23 1.50 -1.43
N TRP A 52 -6.74 2.73 -1.37
CA TRP A 52 -5.90 3.93 -1.39
C TRP A 52 -4.93 4.00 -0.21
N HIS A 53 -5.41 3.74 1.01
CA HIS A 53 -4.62 3.74 2.24
C HIS A 53 -3.49 2.71 2.14
N SER A 54 -3.81 1.48 1.73
CA SER A 54 -2.81 0.43 1.55
C SER A 54 -1.74 0.84 0.53
N ALA A 55 -2.13 1.40 -0.62
CA ALA A 55 -1.18 1.92 -1.61
C ALA A 55 -0.31 3.06 -1.07
N ARG A 56 -0.92 4.03 -0.36
CA ARG A 56 -0.23 5.18 0.24
C ARG A 56 0.77 4.76 1.31
N CYS A 57 0.39 3.84 2.20
CA CYS A 57 1.26 3.30 3.24
C CYS A 57 2.44 2.53 2.64
N GLN A 58 2.21 1.72 1.63
CA GLN A 58 3.27 1.02 0.91
C GLN A 58 4.21 2.00 0.20
N ASP A 59 3.66 2.96 -0.56
CA ASP A 59 4.44 3.96 -1.30
C ASP A 59 5.33 4.80 -0.37
N LEU A 60 4.74 5.40 0.66
CA LEU A 60 5.46 6.24 1.61
C LEU A 60 6.64 5.48 2.24
N GLN A 61 6.35 4.31 2.80
CA GLN A 61 7.34 3.56 3.58
C GLN A 61 8.39 2.90 2.70
N LEU A 62 8.00 2.36 1.54
CA LEU A 62 8.95 1.77 0.59
C LEU A 62 9.89 2.85 0.04
N CYS A 63 9.35 3.98 -0.41
CA CYS A 63 10.16 5.04 -1.00
C CYS A 63 11.13 5.66 0.02
N ASP A 64 10.71 5.76 1.29
CA ASP A 64 11.59 6.15 2.40
C ASP A 64 12.76 5.17 2.58
N ILE A 65 12.47 3.86 2.62
CA ILE A 65 13.54 2.83 2.68
C ILE A 65 14.47 2.98 1.46
N ALA A 66 13.91 3.08 0.26
CA ALA A 66 14.68 3.12 -0.99
C ALA A 66 15.41 4.45 -1.24
N GLY A 67 15.14 5.49 -0.43
CA GLY A 67 15.73 6.83 -0.60
C GLY A 67 15.29 7.52 -1.89
N ILE A 68 14.06 7.25 -2.36
CA ILE A 68 13.50 7.82 -3.60
C ILE A 68 12.26 8.66 -3.31
N GLU A 69 11.89 9.51 -4.27
CA GLU A 69 10.62 10.23 -4.20
C GLU A 69 9.43 9.27 -4.33
N GLN A 70 8.38 9.51 -3.51
CA GLN A 70 7.12 8.76 -3.56
C GLN A 70 6.51 8.75 -4.96
N VAL A 71 6.00 7.59 -5.37
CA VAL A 71 5.25 7.41 -6.62
C VAL A 71 4.10 8.42 -6.67
N TRP A 72 3.43 8.64 -5.54
CA TRP A 72 2.33 9.58 -5.35
C TRP A 72 2.59 10.97 -5.93
N THR A 73 3.76 11.55 -5.65
CA THR A 73 4.14 12.90 -6.10
C THR A 73 4.90 12.85 -7.42
N ARG A 74 5.90 11.98 -7.52
CA ARG A 74 6.79 11.88 -8.68
C ARG A 74 6.04 11.63 -9.99
N ASP A 75 5.03 10.75 -9.94
CA ASP A 75 4.30 10.30 -11.15
C ASP A 75 2.94 11.03 -11.29
N GLY A 76 2.66 12.03 -10.45
CA GLY A 76 1.49 12.89 -10.52
C GLY A 76 0.18 12.24 -10.08
N TRP A 77 0.22 11.13 -9.32
CA TRP A 77 -0.99 10.46 -8.83
C TRP A 77 -1.79 11.34 -7.87
N LYS A 78 -1.11 12.14 -7.04
CA LYS A 78 -1.75 13.15 -6.19
C LYS A 78 -2.77 14.00 -6.96
N ASP A 79 -2.36 14.56 -8.09
CA ASP A 79 -3.20 15.47 -8.85
C ASP A 79 -4.29 14.74 -9.64
N ARG A 80 -4.04 13.49 -10.06
CA ARG A 80 -5.07 12.64 -10.68
C ARG A 80 -6.16 12.23 -9.70
N PHE A 81 -5.78 11.96 -8.45
CA PHE A 81 -6.72 11.64 -7.37
C PHE A 81 -7.49 12.87 -6.89
N GLY A 82 -6.83 14.03 -6.80
CA GLY A 82 -7.50 15.30 -6.52
C GLY A 82 -8.26 15.35 -5.18
N LEU A 83 -7.83 14.57 -4.18
CA LEU A 83 -8.52 14.47 -2.89
C LEU A 83 -8.40 15.78 -2.11
N ASP A 84 -9.46 16.15 -1.40
CA ASP A 84 -9.48 17.28 -0.45
C ASP A 84 -8.77 16.94 0.87
N LEU A 85 -7.53 16.44 0.75
CA LEU A 85 -6.68 16.00 1.85
C LEU A 85 -5.28 16.63 1.70
N PRO A 86 -4.50 16.73 2.79
CA PRO A 86 -3.10 17.11 2.73
C PRO A 86 -2.33 16.30 1.67
N ALA A 87 -1.37 16.95 1.02
CA ALA A 87 -0.63 16.34 -0.09
C ALA A 87 0.14 15.05 0.31
N ASN A 88 0.59 14.98 1.55
CA ASN A 88 1.32 13.85 2.13
C ASN A 88 0.43 12.90 2.95
N ASP A 89 -0.89 13.06 2.89
CA ASP A 89 -1.80 12.21 3.65
C ASP A 89 -1.69 10.74 3.22
N ILE A 90 -1.84 9.86 4.20
CA ILE A 90 -1.85 8.41 4.02
C ILE A 90 -3.08 7.76 4.66
N GLY A 91 -3.95 8.49 5.36
CA GLY A 91 -5.12 7.93 6.04
C GLY A 91 -4.96 7.74 7.55
N TYR A 92 -3.74 7.75 8.08
CA TYR A 92 -3.51 7.46 9.49
C TYR A 92 -4.19 8.50 10.40
N GLY A 93 -5.05 8.05 11.30
CA GLY A 93 -5.80 8.92 12.20
C GLY A 93 -7.02 9.60 11.57
N HIS A 94 -7.41 9.24 10.34
CA HIS A 94 -8.61 9.78 9.68
C HIS A 94 -9.86 9.61 10.54
N ARG A 95 -10.67 10.67 10.57
CA ARG A 95 -12.02 10.64 11.12
C ARG A 95 -13.03 10.25 10.03
N PRO A 96 -14.28 9.89 10.37
CA PRO A 96 -15.31 9.56 9.38
C PRO A 96 -15.46 10.53 8.21
N GLU A 97 -15.31 11.82 8.48
CA GLU A 97 -15.35 12.93 7.52
C GLU A 97 -14.15 12.92 6.57
N ASP A 98 -12.98 12.45 7.01
CA ASP A 98 -11.78 12.33 6.17
C ASP A 98 -11.82 11.07 5.30
N VAL A 99 -12.34 9.96 5.85
CA VAL A 99 -12.64 8.75 5.07
C VAL A 99 -13.56 9.07 3.89
N ALA A 100 -14.59 9.89 4.14
CA ALA A 100 -15.55 10.33 3.12
C ALA A 100 -14.98 11.32 2.10
N LYS A 101 -13.69 11.68 2.17
CA LYS A 101 -13.02 12.45 1.11
C LYS A 101 -12.29 11.55 0.13
N VAL A 102 -12.06 10.29 0.47
CA VAL A 102 -11.35 9.34 -0.39
C VAL A 102 -12.34 8.66 -1.33
N HIS A 103 -12.55 9.32 -2.48
CA HIS A 103 -13.36 8.84 -3.58
C HIS A 103 -12.51 8.83 -4.85
N ALA A 104 -12.47 7.68 -5.53
CA ALA A 104 -11.72 7.53 -6.77
C ALA A 104 -12.36 6.43 -7.64
N PRO A 105 -12.30 6.57 -8.98
CA PRO A 105 -12.61 5.50 -9.91
C PRO A 105 -11.77 4.24 -9.64
N ALA A 106 -12.34 3.06 -9.88
CA ALA A 106 -11.67 1.77 -9.62
C ALA A 106 -10.37 1.59 -10.42
N ASP A 107 -10.35 2.04 -11.68
CA ASP A 107 -9.17 2.04 -12.54
C ASP A 107 -8.06 2.96 -12.02
N LEU A 108 -8.43 4.08 -11.38
CA LEU A 108 -7.47 4.99 -10.76
C LEU A 108 -6.84 4.37 -9.50
N LEU A 109 -7.64 3.68 -8.68
CA LEU A 109 -7.18 2.93 -7.50
C LEU A 109 -6.22 1.81 -7.91
N ALA A 110 -6.63 0.96 -8.85
CA ALA A 110 -5.81 -0.14 -9.39
C ALA A 110 -4.52 0.40 -10.04
N GLY A 111 -4.63 1.45 -10.84
CA GLY A 111 -3.51 2.06 -11.54
C GLY A 111 -2.44 2.60 -10.60
N TYR A 112 -2.84 3.27 -9.51
CA TYR A 112 -1.88 3.76 -8.52
C TYR A 112 -1.22 2.61 -7.76
N TYR A 113 -2.00 1.62 -7.31
CA TYR A 113 -1.45 0.45 -6.62
C TYR A 113 -0.46 -0.30 -7.51
N LEU A 114 -0.76 -0.47 -8.80
CA LEU A 114 0.15 -1.07 -9.77
C LEU A 114 1.45 -0.28 -9.93
N ALA A 115 1.39 1.05 -9.92
CA ALA A 115 2.58 1.89 -9.98
C ALA A 115 3.47 1.71 -8.73
N VAL A 116 2.86 1.66 -7.55
CA VAL A 116 3.55 1.38 -6.29
C VAL A 116 4.15 -0.04 -6.28
N HIS A 117 3.41 -1.03 -6.77
CA HIS A 117 3.89 -2.40 -6.91
C HIS A 117 5.11 -2.49 -7.85
N LYS A 118 5.11 -1.79 -8.98
CA LYS A 118 6.28 -1.72 -9.89
C LYS A 118 7.51 -1.12 -9.20
N ALA A 119 7.34 -0.02 -8.45
CA ALA A 119 8.44 0.57 -7.68
C ALA A 119 8.95 -0.41 -6.60
N THR A 120 8.04 -1.16 -5.98
CA THR A 120 8.34 -2.19 -4.99
C THR A 120 9.19 -3.31 -5.58
N LEU A 121 8.79 -3.86 -6.73
CA LEU A 121 9.57 -4.91 -7.40
C LEU A 121 10.95 -4.42 -7.85
N ALA A 122 11.06 -3.16 -8.30
CA ALA A 122 12.34 -2.57 -8.65
C ALA A 122 13.28 -2.49 -7.43
N TYR A 123 12.77 -2.09 -6.27
CA TYR A 123 13.53 -2.09 -5.02
C TYR A 123 13.92 -3.53 -4.61
N ILE A 124 12.97 -4.48 -4.60
CA ILE A 124 13.21 -5.88 -4.22
C ILE A 124 14.30 -6.53 -5.07
N ALA A 125 14.35 -6.25 -6.38
CA ALA A 125 15.38 -6.80 -7.26
C ALA A 125 16.81 -6.45 -6.82
N GLY A 126 17.00 -5.33 -6.12
CA GLY A 126 18.30 -4.87 -5.60
C GLY A 126 18.59 -5.29 -4.16
N VAL A 127 17.64 -5.87 -3.43
CA VAL A 127 17.77 -6.15 -1.99
C VAL A 127 18.92 -7.14 -1.73
N THR A 128 19.72 -6.86 -0.70
CA THR A 128 20.79 -7.73 -0.19
C THR A 128 20.62 -7.99 1.30
N ALA A 129 21.37 -8.93 1.87
CA ALA A 129 21.36 -9.15 3.31
C ALA A 129 21.78 -7.91 4.13
N GLU A 130 22.74 -7.13 3.61
CA GLU A 130 23.17 -5.87 4.23
C GLU A 130 22.03 -4.84 4.21
N GLU A 131 21.34 -4.71 3.07
CA GLU A 131 20.20 -3.80 2.93
C GLU A 131 19.08 -4.15 3.91
N LEU A 132 18.76 -5.44 4.05
CA LEU A 132 17.76 -5.92 5.01
C LEU A 132 18.12 -5.62 6.47
N GLY A 133 19.42 -5.55 6.78
CA GLY A 133 19.93 -5.23 8.11
C GLY A 133 20.05 -3.74 8.40
N ARG A 134 19.90 -2.87 7.39
CA ARG A 134 20.04 -1.42 7.56
C ARG A 134 18.94 -0.87 8.48
N ILE A 135 19.34 -0.05 9.44
CA ILE A 135 18.42 0.68 10.32
C ILE A 135 17.78 1.81 9.50
N VAL A 136 16.44 1.84 9.47
CA VAL A 136 15.64 2.84 8.74
C VAL A 136 14.90 3.77 9.69
N ASP A 137 14.72 3.40 10.95
CA ASP A 137 14.06 4.25 11.95
C ASP A 137 14.64 4.02 13.35
N THR A 138 15.23 5.08 13.93
CA THR A 138 15.83 5.06 15.27
C THR A 138 14.88 5.52 16.38
N HIS A 139 13.62 5.83 16.06
CA HIS A 139 12.63 6.30 17.05
C HIS A 139 11.96 5.16 17.83
N TRP A 140 12.30 3.90 17.53
CA TRP A 140 11.78 2.70 18.18
C TRP A 140 12.87 1.95 18.95
N ASP A 141 12.47 1.16 19.95
CA ASP A 141 13.36 0.26 20.70
C ASP A 141 12.81 -1.19 20.66
N PRO A 142 13.46 -2.13 19.94
CA PRO A 142 14.67 -1.92 19.14
C PRO A 142 14.43 -1.05 17.88
N PRO A 143 15.49 -0.42 17.32
CA PRO A 143 15.39 0.32 16.07
C PRO A 143 14.84 -0.52 14.91
N VAL A 144 14.07 0.10 14.02
CA VAL A 144 13.44 -0.59 12.89
C VAL A 144 14.47 -0.78 11.78
N THR A 145 14.62 -2.02 11.33
CA THR A 145 15.41 -2.37 10.14
C THR A 145 14.56 -2.33 8.87
N ALA A 146 15.21 -2.26 7.69
CA ALA A 146 14.51 -2.37 6.41
C ALA A 146 13.69 -3.67 6.31
N SER A 147 14.23 -4.79 6.78
CA SER A 147 13.49 -6.07 6.86
C SER A 147 12.23 -5.98 7.73
N ALA A 148 12.33 -5.41 8.93
CA ALA A 148 11.17 -5.23 9.80
C ALA A 148 10.12 -4.32 9.14
N ARG A 149 10.55 -3.22 8.52
CA ARG A 149 9.65 -2.30 7.81
C ARG A 149 8.97 -2.95 6.61
N LEU A 150 9.67 -3.78 5.83
CA LEU A 150 9.06 -4.53 4.72
C LEU A 150 7.97 -5.49 5.21
N VAL A 151 8.21 -6.18 6.32
CA VAL A 151 7.18 -7.03 6.96
C VAL A 151 5.99 -6.20 7.41
N SER A 152 6.21 -5.04 8.04
CA SER A 152 5.12 -4.13 8.46
C SER A 152 4.28 -3.66 7.28
N ILE A 153 4.91 -3.32 6.14
CA ILE A 153 4.18 -2.92 4.94
C ILE A 153 3.29 -4.06 4.43
N ILE A 154 3.85 -5.28 4.34
CA ILE A 154 3.11 -6.45 3.86
C ILE A 154 1.90 -6.74 4.76
N ASP A 155 2.13 -6.75 6.08
CA ASP A 155 1.09 -7.02 7.08
C ASP A 155 -0.03 -5.97 7.03
N ASP A 156 0.31 -4.68 7.05
CA ASP A 156 -0.67 -3.60 6.98
C ASP A 156 -1.51 -3.68 5.70
N CYS A 157 -0.87 -3.88 4.55
CA CYS A 157 -1.58 -3.99 3.28
C CYS A 157 -2.49 -5.22 3.24
N ALA A 158 -2.01 -6.40 3.67
CA ALA A 158 -2.81 -7.61 3.69
C ALA A 158 -4.04 -7.47 4.60
N GLN A 159 -3.89 -6.84 5.77
CA GLN A 159 -5.01 -6.59 6.69
C GLN A 159 -6.07 -5.67 6.06
N HIS A 160 -5.66 -4.54 5.47
CA HIS A 160 -6.59 -3.57 4.88
C HIS A 160 -7.25 -4.10 3.60
N LEU A 161 -6.52 -4.82 2.75
CA LEU A 161 -7.10 -5.47 1.57
C LEU A 161 -8.05 -6.62 1.97
N GLY A 162 -7.75 -7.35 3.04
CA GLY A 162 -8.67 -8.32 3.63
C GLY A 162 -9.97 -7.68 4.14
N GLN A 163 -9.89 -6.51 4.77
CA GLN A 163 -11.07 -5.73 5.16
C GLN A 163 -11.88 -5.28 3.93
N ALA A 164 -11.21 -4.85 2.86
CA ALA A 164 -11.88 -4.46 1.62
C ALA A 164 -12.60 -5.66 0.99
N ALA A 165 -11.99 -6.84 0.99
CA ALA A 165 -12.59 -8.08 0.49
C ALA A 165 -13.80 -8.49 1.34
N TYR A 166 -13.70 -8.36 2.66
CA TYR A 166 -14.81 -8.59 3.56
C TYR A 166 -15.98 -7.64 3.28
N LEU A 167 -15.71 -6.33 3.14
CA LEU A 167 -16.73 -5.34 2.79
C LEU A 167 -17.39 -5.66 1.44
N ARG A 168 -16.59 -6.02 0.43
CA ARG A 168 -17.10 -6.38 -0.88
C ARG A 168 -18.03 -7.60 -0.83
N GLY A 169 -17.73 -8.59 0.02
CA GLY A 169 -18.55 -9.80 0.19
C GLY A 169 -19.85 -9.62 0.98
N ILE A 170 -20.01 -8.51 1.73
CA ILE A 170 -21.25 -8.23 2.49
C ILE A 170 -22.20 -7.25 1.80
N ILE A 171 -21.73 -6.56 0.77
CA ILE A 171 -22.57 -5.63 0.00
C ILE A 171 -23.56 -6.47 -0.84
N PRO A 172 -24.88 -6.21 -0.73
CA PRO A 172 -25.91 -6.97 -1.44
C PRO A 172 -25.81 -6.94 -2.96
#